data_AF-A0AAD1FK85-F1
#
_entry.id   AF-A0AAD1FK85-F1
#
_cell.length_a   1.000
_cell.length_b   1.000
_cell.length_c   1.000
_cell.angle_alpha   90.00
_cell.angle_beta   90.00
_cell.angle_gamma   90.00
#
_symmetry.space_group_name_H-M   'P 1'
#
loop_
_entity.id
_entity.type
_entity.pdbx_description
1 polymer ?
#
loop_
_entity_poly.entity_id
_entity_poly.type
_entity_poly.pdbx_seq_one_letter_code
_entity_poly.pdbx_strand_id
1 'polypeptide(L)'
;MKKWKNNSKLNIILAIMTVVLIILLAPITMPAMFLGGVFGIWYFAKRNPSVFKRNIAIAAAIIGILGIYTVGKLNSESSESQQSQTKVVPSTSRTSSSNSSKANSSSSKSDSSREKENEEKLEKEKKERKAREEQAQKEAEIQRIIQQGEQAVKQLEDNQVTENIAPAQAAVEQIADPSKRGALQHRINLVQNAIQQRAEQARQESERQTAPQQQETVTAGGYFRDKRGRWHRSNGQYASKKEIAEAGLPW
;
A
#
# COMPACT_ATOMS: atom_id res chain seq x y z
N MET A 1 72.47 14.76 -5.44
CA MET A 1 71.04 14.34 -5.30
C MET A 1 70.95 12.83 -5.51
N LYS A 2 70.68 12.03 -4.47
CA LYS A 2 70.62 10.55 -4.59
C LYS A 2 69.27 10.13 -5.18
N LYS A 3 69.23 9.74 -6.46
CA LYS A 3 68.03 9.15 -7.08
C LYS A 3 67.74 7.80 -6.44
N TRP A 4 66.67 7.72 -5.65
CA TRP A 4 66.22 6.45 -5.07
C TRP A 4 65.68 5.54 -6.18
N LYS A 5 66.07 4.27 -6.12
CA LYS A 5 65.70 3.25 -7.11
C LYS A 5 64.26 2.82 -6.84
N ASN A 6 63.40 2.93 -7.85
CA ASN A 6 61.97 2.62 -7.73
C ASN A 6 61.73 1.12 -7.52
N ASN A 7 61.81 0.68 -6.26
CA ASN A 7 61.53 -0.69 -5.86
C ASN A 7 60.01 -0.86 -5.75
N SER A 8 59.37 -1.44 -6.77
CA SER A 8 57.91 -1.67 -6.81
C SER A 8 57.37 -2.32 -5.53
N LYS A 9 58.12 -3.28 -4.96
CA LYS A 9 57.80 -3.93 -3.68
C LYS A 9 57.71 -2.95 -2.50
N LEU A 10 58.61 -1.96 -2.41
CA LEU A 10 58.54 -0.95 -1.35
C LEU A 10 57.36 0.00 -1.54
N ASN A 11 57.02 0.36 -2.79
CA ASN A 11 55.86 1.20 -3.07
C ASN A 11 54.54 0.47 -2.76
N ILE A 12 54.47 -0.85 -3.01
CA ILE A 12 53.33 -1.69 -2.62
C ILE A 12 53.22 -1.79 -1.09
N ILE A 13 54.34 -2.03 -0.38
CA ILE A 13 54.35 -2.05 1.10
C ILE A 13 53.94 -0.68 1.67
N LEU A 14 54.42 0.42 1.08
CA LEU A 14 54.03 1.78 1.49
C LEU A 14 52.52 2.02 1.28
N ALA A 15 51.96 1.56 0.15
CA ALA A 15 50.52 1.66 -0.13
C ALA A 15 49.67 0.79 0.82
N ILE A 16 50.14 -0.40 1.19
CA ILE A 16 49.48 -1.23 2.21
C ILE A 16 49.53 -0.51 3.57
N MET A 17 50.68 0.06 3.94
CA MET A 17 50.82 0.80 5.20
C MET A 17 49.94 2.06 5.26
N THR A 18 49.73 2.79 4.16
CA THR A 18 48.80 3.93 4.15
C THR A 18 47.34 3.48 4.25
N VAL A 19 46.96 2.38 3.60
CA VAL A 19 45.61 1.80 3.74
C VAL A 19 45.36 1.32 5.17
N VAL A 20 46.32 0.63 5.80
CA VAL A 20 46.23 0.22 7.21
C VAL A 20 46.15 1.42 8.15
N LEU A 21 46.91 2.49 7.90
CA LEU A 21 46.83 3.74 8.66
C LEU A 21 45.42 4.37 8.56
N ILE A 22 44.83 4.42 7.35
CA ILE A 22 43.47 4.94 7.14
C ILE A 22 42.43 4.09 7.90
N ILE A 23 42.55 2.77 7.88
CA ILE A 23 41.67 1.86 8.63
C ILE A 23 41.83 2.07 10.15
N LEU A 24 43.04 2.30 10.65
CA LEU A 24 43.31 2.52 12.06
C LEU A 24 42.86 3.90 12.57
N LEU A 25 42.80 4.92 11.70
CA LEU A 25 42.17 6.20 12.00
C LEU A 25 40.64 6.20 11.83
N ALA A 26 40.06 5.27 11.07
CA ALA A 26 38.62 5.17 10.84
C ALA A 26 37.74 5.19 12.12
N PRO A 27 38.05 4.46 13.22
CA PRO A 27 37.25 4.52 14.44
C PRO A 27 37.36 5.86 15.21
N ILE A 28 38.32 6.72 14.87
CA ILE A 28 38.45 8.08 15.42
C ILE A 28 37.75 9.10 14.52
N THR A 29 37.85 8.94 13.19
CA THR A 29 37.18 9.82 12.23
C THR A 29 35.67 9.60 12.20
N MET A 30 35.16 8.39 12.43
CA MET A 30 33.71 8.12 12.41
C MET A 30 32.94 8.87 13.51
N PRO A 31 33.35 8.88 14.80
CA PRO A 31 32.75 9.75 15.81
C PRO A 31 32.93 11.23 15.50
N ALA A 32 34.10 11.67 15.02
CA ALA A 32 34.34 13.07 14.66
C ALA A 32 33.45 13.54 13.49
N MET A 33 33.23 12.68 12.48
CA MET A 33 32.29 12.90 11.38
C MET A 33 30.83 12.89 11.88
N PHE A 34 30.48 12.06 12.86
CA PHE A 34 29.14 12.07 13.47
C PHE A 34 28.88 13.37 14.24
N LEU A 35 29.80 13.80 15.10
CA LEU A 35 29.71 15.10 15.79
C LEU A 35 29.73 16.27 14.80
N GLY A 36 30.56 16.21 13.75
CA GLY A 36 30.59 17.18 12.66
C GLY A 36 29.29 17.20 11.84
N GLY A 37 28.63 16.06 11.66
CA GLY A 37 27.32 15.93 11.04
C GLY A 37 26.21 16.53 11.90
N VAL A 38 26.18 16.22 13.20
CA VAL A 38 25.22 16.80 14.17
C VAL A 38 25.42 18.32 14.30
N PHE A 39 26.67 18.80 14.38
CA PHE A 39 26.99 20.22 14.37
C PHE A 39 26.65 20.87 13.03
N GLY A 40 26.84 20.16 11.92
CA GLY A 40 26.43 20.58 10.57
C GLY A 40 24.92 20.72 10.46
N ILE A 41 24.14 19.80 11.03
CA ILE A 41 22.66 19.88 11.08
C ILE A 41 22.22 21.06 11.94
N TRP A 42 22.85 21.31 13.10
CA TRP A 42 22.57 22.47 13.94
C TRP A 42 22.91 23.81 13.25
N TYR A 43 24.08 23.88 12.61
CA TYR A 43 24.54 25.05 11.84
C TYR A 43 23.65 25.31 10.61
N PHE A 44 23.20 24.26 9.93
CA PHE A 44 22.37 24.35 8.73
C PHE A 44 20.89 24.65 9.05
N ALA A 45 20.37 24.16 10.18
CA ALA A 45 19.05 24.52 10.69
C ALA A 45 18.93 26.01 11.03
N LYS A 46 20.03 26.67 11.40
CA LYS A 46 20.06 28.11 11.71
C LYS A 46 20.31 29.01 10.48
N ARG A 47 20.39 28.44 9.27
CA ARG A 47 20.73 29.19 8.04
C ARG A 47 19.92 28.74 6.80
N ASN A 48 18.59 28.82 6.91
CA ASN A 48 17.58 28.73 5.83
C ASN A 48 17.87 27.69 4.73
N PRO A 49 17.49 26.41 4.93
CA PRO A 49 17.83 25.33 4.01
C PRO A 49 17.00 25.38 2.71
N SER A 50 17.67 25.59 1.58
CA SER A 50 17.03 25.47 0.26
C SER A 50 16.48 24.05 0.01
N VAL A 51 15.32 23.96 -0.64
CA VAL A 51 14.52 22.73 -0.81
C VAL A 51 15.33 21.50 -1.25
N PHE A 52 16.28 21.68 -2.17
CA PHE A 52 17.18 20.63 -2.65
C PHE A 52 17.93 19.89 -1.52
N LYS A 53 18.40 20.64 -0.50
CA LYS A 53 19.17 20.07 0.62
C LYS A 53 18.28 19.38 1.66
N ARG A 54 16.99 19.74 1.76
CA ARG A 54 16.01 18.99 2.57
C ARG A 54 15.69 17.64 1.92
N ASN A 55 15.53 17.60 0.60
CA ASN A 55 15.19 16.38 -0.13
C ASN A 55 16.32 15.33 -0.06
N ILE A 56 17.58 15.75 -0.16
CA ILE A 56 18.75 14.85 0.01
C ILE A 56 18.81 14.26 1.43
N ALA A 57 18.54 15.06 2.47
CA ALA A 57 18.52 14.57 3.84
C ALA A 57 17.39 13.53 4.08
N ILE A 58 16.22 13.74 3.49
CA ILE A 58 15.10 12.78 3.53
C ILE A 58 15.48 11.47 2.82
N ALA A 59 16.09 11.54 1.63
CA ALA A 59 16.55 10.37 0.90
C ALA A 59 17.59 9.55 1.70
N ALA A 60 18.56 10.22 2.33
CA ALA A 60 19.56 9.57 3.18
C ALA A 60 18.93 8.86 4.39
N ALA A 61 17.91 9.44 5.02
CA ALA A 61 17.20 8.84 6.14
C ALA A 61 16.44 7.56 5.74
N ILE A 62 15.77 7.56 4.59
CA ILE A 62 15.04 6.38 4.06
C ILE A 62 16.02 5.23 3.78
N ILE A 63 17.18 5.51 3.18
CA ILE A 63 18.22 4.50 2.90
C ILE A 63 18.77 3.92 4.21
N GLY A 64 18.99 4.75 5.25
CA GLY A 64 19.44 4.29 6.56
C GLY A 64 18.45 3.35 7.24
N ILE A 65 17.15 3.68 7.22
CA ILE A 65 16.09 2.83 7.80
C ILE A 65 15.99 1.49 7.06
N LEU A 66 16.09 1.50 5.73
CA LEU A 66 16.02 0.28 4.93
C LEU A 66 17.24 -0.64 5.16
N GLY A 67 18.43 -0.07 5.36
CA GLY A 67 19.64 -0.82 5.70
C GLY A 67 19.61 -1.51 7.06
N ILE A 68 18.94 -0.93 8.06
CA ILE A 68 18.73 -1.56 9.37
C ILE A 68 17.82 -2.79 9.25
N TYR A 69 16.79 -2.70 8.41
CA TYR A 69 15.80 -3.77 8.23
C TYR A 69 16.35 -5.02 7.53
N THR A 70 17.34 -4.88 6.65
CA THR A 70 17.97 -6.02 5.97
C THR A 70 19.02 -6.71 6.84
N VAL A 71 19.80 -5.96 7.63
CA VAL A 71 20.82 -6.53 8.52
C VAL A 71 20.18 -7.21 9.75
N GLY A 72 19.09 -6.66 10.30
CA GLY A 72 18.40 -7.24 11.47
C GLY A 72 17.84 -8.66 11.24
N LYS A 73 17.47 -9.00 10.00
CA LYS A 73 16.87 -10.31 9.66
C LYS A 73 17.88 -11.46 9.52
N LEU A 74 19.19 -11.16 9.52
CA LEU A 74 20.26 -12.17 9.47
C LEU A 74 20.97 -12.38 10.82
N ASN A 75 20.54 -11.68 11.88
CA ASN A 75 21.19 -11.71 13.19
C ASN A 75 20.21 -11.95 14.36
N SER A 76 18.97 -12.31 14.06
CA SER A 76 17.91 -12.56 15.06
C SER A 76 17.83 -14.04 15.45
N GLU A 77 18.92 -14.57 16.03
CA GLU A 77 18.91 -15.86 16.75
C GLU A 77 19.63 -15.70 18.10
N SER A 78 18.96 -15.07 19.06
CA SER A 78 19.11 -15.29 20.52
C SER A 78 18.22 -14.33 21.32
N SER A 79 17.76 -14.80 22.48
CA SER A 79 17.16 -14.03 23.59
C SER A 79 15.70 -13.59 23.42
N GLU A 80 14.80 -14.56 23.52
CA GLU A 80 13.42 -14.34 23.99
C GLU A 80 13.38 -14.26 25.53
N SER A 81 12.31 -13.66 26.08
CA SER A 81 12.02 -13.46 27.52
C SER A 81 12.82 -12.34 28.22
N GLN A 82 12.24 -11.51 29.12
CA GLN A 82 10.94 -11.55 29.80
C GLN A 82 10.25 -10.17 29.82
N GLN A 83 8.92 -10.16 29.72
CA GLN A 83 8.07 -9.02 30.04
C GLN A 83 7.43 -9.22 31.43
N SER A 84 7.33 -8.13 32.19
CA SER A 84 6.90 -8.13 33.60
C SER A 84 5.45 -8.57 33.83
N GLN A 85 5.19 -9.18 34.99
CA GLN A 85 3.85 -9.22 35.59
C GLN A 85 3.92 -8.91 37.10
N THR A 86 2.83 -8.38 37.67
CA THR A 86 2.85 -7.62 38.94
C THR A 86 2.07 -8.33 40.05
N LYS A 87 2.43 -8.00 41.31
CA LYS A 87 1.56 -7.96 42.53
C LYS A 87 1.49 -9.24 43.39
N VAL A 88 2.02 -9.16 44.64
CA VAL A 88 1.28 -9.17 45.94
C VAL A 88 2.24 -9.01 47.14
N VAL A 89 1.72 -8.59 48.30
CA VAL A 89 2.36 -8.49 49.64
C VAL A 89 1.44 -9.24 50.64
N PRO A 90 1.90 -9.82 51.79
CA PRO A 90 2.41 -9.01 52.93
C PRO A 90 3.37 -9.68 53.98
N SER A 91 3.80 -8.88 54.98
CA SER A 91 4.09 -9.21 56.42
C SER A 91 5.43 -9.79 56.94
N THR A 92 6.17 -8.90 57.65
CA THR A 92 6.65 -9.02 59.07
C THR A 92 7.76 -10.00 59.53
N SER A 93 8.94 -9.46 59.90
CA SER A 93 9.61 -9.53 61.26
C SER A 93 11.04 -8.92 61.21
N ARG A 94 11.42 -7.90 62.02
CA ARG A 94 12.14 -7.93 63.34
C ARG A 94 13.51 -8.68 63.29
N THR A 95 14.69 -8.26 63.80
CA THR A 95 15.21 -7.30 64.86
C THR A 95 16.72 -6.99 64.61
N SER A 96 17.48 -6.08 65.28
CA SER A 96 17.30 -4.68 65.78
C SER A 96 18.55 -4.17 66.57
N SER A 97 19.24 -3.09 66.15
CA SER A 97 20.31 -2.40 66.93
C SER A 97 20.53 -0.94 66.45
N SER A 98 20.21 0.12 67.22
CA SER A 98 21.12 0.90 68.11
C SER A 98 22.47 1.29 67.46
N ASN A 99 22.98 2.53 67.43
CA ASN A 99 22.69 3.83 68.09
C ASN A 99 23.46 4.95 67.32
N SER A 100 23.29 6.28 67.51
CA SER A 100 22.33 7.12 68.25
C SER A 100 22.48 8.62 67.86
N SER A 101 21.38 9.39 67.88
CA SER A 101 21.28 10.87 67.99
C SER A 101 22.38 11.80 67.42
N LYS A 102 22.02 12.61 66.41
CA LYS A 102 22.19 14.08 66.50
C LYS A 102 21.23 14.81 65.56
N ALA A 103 20.50 15.79 66.10
CA ALA A 103 19.69 16.68 65.28
C ALA A 103 20.58 17.72 64.59
N ASN A 104 20.30 18.04 63.33
CA ASN A 104 20.45 19.40 62.86
C ASN A 104 19.52 19.68 61.67
N SER A 105 18.88 20.84 61.71
CA SER A 105 17.99 21.33 60.66
C SER A 105 18.78 21.90 59.48
N SER A 106 18.53 21.41 58.27
CA SER A 106 18.77 22.17 57.04
C SER A 106 17.87 21.63 55.93
N SER A 107 16.74 22.31 55.70
CA SER A 107 15.88 22.06 54.54
C SER A 107 16.59 22.45 53.24
N SER A 108 15.95 22.12 52.11
CA SER A 108 16.20 22.68 50.77
C SER A 108 17.60 22.49 50.17
N LYS A 109 17.84 21.27 49.62
CA LYS A 109 18.72 21.09 48.43
C LYS A 109 18.42 19.84 47.58
N SER A 110 17.54 18.93 48.01
CA SER A 110 17.35 17.59 47.42
C SER A 110 16.13 17.42 46.50
N ASP A 111 15.40 18.49 46.17
CA ASP A 111 14.20 18.41 45.32
C ASP A 111 14.52 18.65 43.83
N SER A 112 15.40 19.63 43.54
CA SER A 112 15.72 20.07 42.17
C SER A 112 16.27 18.98 41.23
N SER A 113 16.90 17.93 41.76
CA SER A 113 17.38 16.80 40.95
C SER A 113 16.26 15.80 40.59
N ARG A 114 15.26 15.63 41.46
CA ARG A 114 14.11 14.73 41.22
C ARG A 114 13.05 15.36 40.33
N GLU A 115 12.89 16.69 40.40
CA GLU A 115 12.00 17.42 39.50
C GLU A 115 12.45 17.29 38.04
N LYS A 116 13.74 17.49 37.75
CA LYS A 116 14.30 17.35 36.39
C LYS A 116 14.16 15.93 35.81
N GLU A 117 14.38 14.90 36.63
CA GLU A 117 14.21 13.50 36.21
C GLU A 117 12.73 13.17 35.91
N ASN A 118 11.79 13.72 36.69
CA ASN A 118 10.36 13.61 36.41
C ASN A 118 9.94 14.41 35.16
N GLU A 119 10.48 15.61 34.93
CA GLU A 119 10.20 16.40 33.74
C GLU A 119 10.67 15.70 32.45
N GLU A 120 11.90 15.17 32.43
CA GLU A 120 12.44 14.44 31.29
C GLU A 120 11.63 13.15 31.01
N LYS A 121 11.24 12.43 32.06
CA LYS A 121 10.42 11.22 31.95
C LYS A 121 9.01 11.54 31.44
N LEU A 122 8.41 12.64 31.88
CA LEU A 122 7.11 13.13 31.40
C LEU A 122 7.18 13.63 29.94
N GLU A 123 8.28 14.27 29.54
CA GLU A 123 8.47 14.72 28.15
C GLU A 123 8.66 13.53 27.20
N LYS A 124 9.40 12.50 27.64
CA LYS A 124 9.56 11.23 26.91
C LYS A 124 8.23 10.49 26.76
N GLU A 125 7.44 10.39 27.82
CA GLU A 125 6.10 9.78 27.79
C GLU A 125 5.14 10.54 26.86
N LYS A 126 5.17 11.88 26.87
CA LYS A 126 4.40 12.71 25.92
C LYS A 126 4.81 12.48 24.46
N LYS A 127 6.12 12.38 24.19
CA LYS A 127 6.65 12.07 22.83
C LYS A 127 6.24 10.67 22.37
N GLU A 128 6.28 9.68 23.26
CA GLU A 128 5.86 8.31 22.96
C GLU A 128 4.34 8.19 22.73
N ARG A 129 3.52 8.84 23.57
CA ARG A 129 2.07 8.95 23.35
C ARG A 129 1.74 9.56 21.99
N LYS A 130 2.37 10.69 21.65
CA LYS A 130 2.15 11.37 20.37
C LYS A 130 2.54 10.48 19.17
N ALA A 131 3.62 9.72 19.28
CA ALA A 131 4.04 8.77 18.24
C ALA A 131 3.03 7.61 18.08
N ARG A 132 2.50 7.06 19.19
CA ARG A 132 1.46 6.02 19.15
C ARG A 132 0.12 6.55 18.60
N GLU A 133 -0.27 7.77 18.96
CA GLU A 133 -1.47 8.43 18.42
C GLU A 133 -1.35 8.65 16.90
N GLU A 134 -0.20 9.10 16.40
CA GLU A 134 0.05 9.27 14.96
C GLU A 134 0.06 7.92 14.21
N GLN A 135 0.59 6.85 14.82
CA GLN A 135 0.52 5.49 14.27
C GLN A 135 -0.92 4.96 14.21
N ALA A 136 -1.69 5.11 15.29
CA ALA A 136 -3.09 4.69 15.34
C ALA A 136 -3.97 5.44 14.32
N GLN A 137 -3.69 6.72 14.07
CA GLN A 137 -4.36 7.48 13.02
C GLN A 137 -4.06 6.93 11.62
N LYS A 138 -2.79 6.65 11.31
CA LYS A 138 -2.39 6.04 10.01
C LYS A 138 -2.99 4.66 9.81
N GLU A 139 -3.04 3.84 10.86
CA GLU A 139 -3.65 2.51 10.77
C GLU A 139 -5.18 2.61 10.56
N ALA A 140 -5.86 3.52 11.26
CA ALA A 140 -7.28 3.78 11.07
C ALA A 140 -7.60 4.34 9.67
N GLU A 141 -6.71 5.16 9.10
CA GLU A 141 -6.81 5.66 7.71
C GLU A 141 -6.68 4.51 6.70
N ILE A 142 -5.67 3.64 6.85
CA ILE A 142 -5.50 2.44 6.01
C ILE A 142 -6.74 1.53 6.10
N GLN A 143 -7.28 1.31 7.31
CA GLN A 143 -8.50 0.52 7.48
C GLN A 143 -9.73 1.17 6.82
N ARG A 144 -9.87 2.50 6.86
CA ARG A 144 -10.95 3.20 6.14
C ARG A 144 -10.83 3.06 4.63
N ILE A 145 -9.63 3.18 4.07
CA ILE A 145 -9.40 3.00 2.63
C ILE A 145 -9.75 1.58 2.20
N ILE A 146 -9.38 0.57 3.00
CA ILE A 146 -9.77 -0.83 2.77
C ILE A 146 -11.30 -1.00 2.77
N GLN A 147 -11.98 -0.45 3.79
CA GLN A 147 -13.45 -0.51 3.87
C GLN A 147 -14.14 0.21 2.69
N GLN A 148 -13.60 1.34 2.23
CA GLN A 148 -14.10 2.04 1.05
C GLN A 148 -13.95 1.21 -0.23
N GLY A 149 -12.81 0.55 -0.43
CA GLY A 149 -12.61 -0.38 -1.54
C GLY A 149 -13.55 -1.59 -1.47
N GLU A 150 -13.71 -2.20 -0.30
CA GLU A 150 -14.65 -3.30 -0.07
C GLU A 150 -16.11 -2.90 -0.35
N GLN A 151 -16.52 -1.70 0.09
CA GLN A 151 -17.86 -1.16 -0.17
C GLN A 151 -18.08 -0.86 -1.66
N ALA A 152 -17.10 -0.25 -2.34
CA ALA A 152 -17.22 0.06 -3.77
C ALA A 152 -17.29 -1.21 -4.63
N VAL A 153 -16.48 -2.23 -4.32
CA VAL A 153 -16.58 -3.55 -4.98
C VAL A 153 -17.93 -4.22 -4.69
N LYS A 154 -18.44 -4.13 -3.46
CA LYS A 154 -19.75 -4.68 -3.14
C LYS A 154 -20.89 -3.96 -3.87
N GLN A 155 -20.82 -2.63 -3.99
CA GLN A 155 -21.80 -1.87 -4.79
C GLN A 155 -21.77 -2.25 -6.27
N LEU A 156 -20.60 -2.58 -6.83
CA LEU A 156 -20.46 -3.12 -8.18
C LEU A 156 -21.00 -4.56 -8.32
N GLU A 157 -20.84 -5.41 -7.30
CA GLU A 157 -21.43 -6.75 -7.27
C GLU A 157 -22.96 -6.72 -7.17
N ASP A 158 -23.50 -5.85 -6.31
CA ASP A 158 -24.94 -5.63 -6.10
C ASP A 158 -25.57 -4.94 -7.34
N ASN A 159 -24.86 -3.98 -7.94
CA ASN A 159 -25.28 -3.22 -9.12
C ASN A 159 -24.26 -3.40 -10.25
N GLN A 160 -24.44 -4.48 -11.00
CA GLN A 160 -23.58 -4.92 -12.10
C GLN A 160 -23.77 -4.04 -13.36
N VAL A 161 -23.43 -2.76 -13.22
CA VAL A 161 -23.45 -1.75 -14.29
C VAL A 161 -22.03 -1.27 -14.57
N THR A 162 -21.75 -0.97 -15.83
CA THR A 162 -20.40 -0.60 -16.33
C THR A 162 -19.80 0.63 -15.65
N GLU A 163 -20.65 1.56 -15.27
CA GLU A 163 -20.37 2.85 -14.65
C GLU A 163 -19.77 2.70 -13.25
N ASN A 164 -20.11 1.62 -12.54
CA ASN A 164 -19.60 1.32 -11.20
C ASN A 164 -18.22 0.64 -11.22
N ILE A 165 -17.72 0.20 -12.38
CA ILE A 165 -16.42 -0.48 -12.49
C ILE A 165 -15.27 0.50 -12.19
N ALA A 166 -15.29 1.68 -12.80
CA ALA A 166 -14.26 2.70 -12.61
C ALA A 166 -14.10 3.19 -11.15
N PRO A 167 -15.16 3.57 -10.41
CA PRO A 167 -15.01 3.96 -9.00
C PRO A 167 -14.58 2.78 -8.10
N ALA A 168 -15.01 1.55 -8.38
CA ALA A 168 -14.54 0.37 -7.65
C ALA A 168 -13.03 0.13 -7.85
N GLN A 169 -12.54 0.24 -9.09
CA GLN A 169 -11.10 0.14 -9.40
C GLN A 169 -10.30 1.25 -8.70
N ALA A 170 -10.76 2.50 -8.78
CA ALA A 170 -10.09 3.64 -8.15
C ALA A 170 -10.06 3.56 -6.61
N ALA A 171 -11.08 2.98 -5.98
CA ALA A 171 -11.09 2.73 -4.53
C ALA A 171 -10.13 1.59 -4.14
N VAL A 172 -10.06 0.52 -4.94
CA VAL A 172 -9.17 -0.62 -4.73
C VAL A 172 -7.69 -0.26 -4.93
N GLU A 173 -7.38 0.63 -5.89
CA GLU A 173 -6.00 1.06 -6.16
C GLU A 173 -5.37 1.87 -5.02
N GLN A 174 -6.18 2.53 -4.18
CA GLN A 174 -5.71 3.24 -2.98
C GLN A 174 -5.28 2.30 -1.84
N ILE A 175 -5.64 1.00 -1.90
CA ILE A 175 -5.31 0.04 -0.84
C ILE A 175 -3.82 -0.33 -0.90
N ALA A 176 -3.08 0.08 0.14
CA ALA A 176 -1.65 -0.20 0.27
C ALA A 176 -1.32 -1.70 0.46
N ASP A 177 -2.26 -2.49 0.97
CA ASP A 177 -2.10 -3.95 1.17
C ASP A 177 -2.26 -4.69 -0.18
N PRO A 178 -1.19 -5.30 -0.75
CA PRO A 178 -1.25 -5.92 -2.06
C PRO A 178 -2.12 -7.19 -2.09
N SER A 179 -2.26 -7.90 -0.97
CA SER A 179 -3.06 -9.11 -0.87
C SER A 179 -4.55 -8.77 -0.85
N LYS A 180 -4.96 -7.77 -0.07
CA LYS A 180 -6.35 -7.28 -0.07
C LYS A 180 -6.74 -6.65 -1.40
N ARG A 181 -5.85 -5.80 -1.96
CA ARG A 181 -6.03 -5.21 -3.29
C ARG A 181 -6.19 -6.28 -4.37
N GLY A 182 -5.37 -7.32 -4.36
CA GLY A 182 -5.46 -8.44 -5.31
C GLY A 182 -6.78 -9.21 -5.21
N ALA A 183 -7.25 -9.51 -4.00
CA ALA A 183 -8.54 -10.18 -3.78
C ALA A 183 -9.73 -9.35 -4.29
N LEU A 184 -9.71 -8.03 -4.05
CA LEU A 184 -10.76 -7.11 -4.52
C LEU A 184 -10.71 -6.90 -6.04
N GLN A 185 -9.51 -6.80 -6.63
CA GLN A 185 -9.35 -6.72 -8.08
C GLN A 185 -9.87 -7.99 -8.78
N HIS A 186 -9.65 -9.17 -8.20
CA HIS A 186 -10.21 -10.42 -8.74
C HIS A 186 -11.75 -10.37 -8.76
N ARG A 187 -12.40 -9.86 -7.70
CA ARG A 187 -13.85 -9.69 -7.64
C ARG A 187 -14.36 -8.73 -8.72
N ILE A 188 -13.72 -7.58 -8.90
CA ILE A 188 -14.02 -6.65 -10.01
C ILE A 188 -13.94 -7.35 -11.36
N ASN A 189 -12.87 -8.11 -11.61
CA ASN A 189 -12.68 -8.81 -12.89
C ASN A 189 -13.76 -9.89 -13.15
N LEU A 190 -14.24 -10.57 -12.10
CA LEU A 190 -15.35 -11.53 -12.20
C LEU A 190 -16.67 -10.82 -12.57
N VAL A 191 -16.98 -9.69 -11.91
CA VAL A 191 -18.18 -8.91 -12.23
C VAL A 191 -18.11 -8.33 -13.64
N GLN A 192 -16.94 -7.82 -14.06
CA GLN A 192 -16.74 -7.31 -15.42
C GLN A 192 -16.99 -8.39 -16.49
N ASN A 193 -16.53 -9.62 -16.25
CA ASN A 193 -16.81 -10.76 -17.13
C ASN A 193 -18.31 -11.12 -17.14
N ALA A 194 -18.96 -11.16 -15.97
CA ALA A 194 -20.40 -11.41 -15.88
C ALA A 194 -21.25 -10.33 -16.59
N ILE A 195 -20.83 -9.05 -16.54
CA ILE A 195 -21.46 -7.95 -17.28
C ILE A 195 -21.31 -8.17 -18.80
N GLN A 196 -20.13 -8.54 -19.28
CA GLN A 196 -19.91 -8.86 -20.71
C GLN A 196 -20.77 -10.04 -21.17
N GLN A 197 -20.79 -11.15 -20.41
CA GLN A 197 -21.62 -12.30 -20.74
C GLN A 197 -23.12 -11.95 -20.80
N ARG A 198 -23.62 -11.14 -19.85
CA ARG A 198 -25.01 -10.66 -19.88
C ARG A 198 -25.28 -9.77 -21.10
N ALA A 199 -24.34 -8.89 -21.45
CA ALA A 199 -24.49 -8.01 -22.61
C ALA A 199 -24.49 -8.80 -23.94
N GLU A 200 -23.69 -9.86 -24.05
CA GLU A 200 -23.69 -10.76 -25.20
C GLU A 200 -24.99 -11.58 -25.29
N GLN A 201 -25.47 -12.12 -24.18
CA GLN A 201 -26.76 -12.83 -24.11
C GLN A 201 -27.93 -11.92 -24.53
N ALA A 202 -27.98 -10.68 -24.01
CA ALA A 202 -29.00 -9.70 -24.37
C ALA A 202 -28.95 -9.31 -25.86
N ARG A 203 -27.75 -9.24 -26.46
CA ARG A 203 -27.59 -9.03 -27.91
C ARG A 203 -28.13 -10.21 -28.71
N GLN A 204 -27.75 -11.44 -28.37
CA GLN A 204 -28.24 -12.65 -29.06
C GLN A 204 -29.77 -12.79 -28.97
N GLU A 205 -30.36 -12.42 -27.83
CA GLU A 205 -31.82 -12.41 -27.67
C GLU A 205 -32.47 -11.32 -28.52
N SER A 206 -31.92 -10.10 -28.52
CA SER A 206 -32.38 -9.01 -29.39
C SER A 206 -32.25 -9.36 -30.88
N GLU A 207 -31.18 -10.04 -31.30
CA GLU A 207 -30.99 -10.53 -32.67
C GLU A 207 -32.02 -11.63 -33.03
N ARG A 208 -32.37 -12.51 -32.09
CA ARG A 208 -33.46 -13.50 -32.30
C ARG A 208 -34.85 -12.86 -32.39
N GLN A 209 -35.07 -11.74 -31.71
CA GLN A 209 -36.34 -10.99 -31.77
C GLN A 209 -36.43 -10.09 -33.02
N THR A 210 -35.30 -9.59 -33.54
CA THR A 210 -35.24 -8.72 -34.73
C THR A 210 -34.94 -9.47 -36.02
N ALA A 211 -34.50 -10.73 -35.96
CA ALA A 211 -34.49 -11.63 -37.09
C ALA A 211 -35.91 -11.68 -37.68
N PRO A 212 -36.14 -11.18 -38.91
CA PRO A 212 -37.46 -11.23 -39.50
C PRO A 212 -37.86 -12.70 -39.58
N GLN A 213 -39.07 -13.03 -39.12
CA GLN A 213 -39.70 -14.24 -39.62
C GLN A 213 -39.77 -14.09 -41.13
N GLN A 214 -38.90 -14.80 -41.85
CA GLN A 214 -38.98 -14.97 -43.29
C GLN A 214 -40.17 -15.87 -43.61
N GLN A 215 -41.37 -15.34 -43.36
CA GLN A 215 -42.54 -15.57 -44.18
C GLN A 215 -42.39 -14.58 -45.34
N GLU A 216 -41.72 -15.05 -46.40
CA GLU A 216 -41.49 -14.32 -47.64
C GLU A 216 -42.80 -14.24 -48.47
N THR A 217 -43.87 -13.73 -47.85
CA THR A 217 -45.12 -13.42 -48.51
C THR A 217 -44.93 -12.14 -49.31
N VAL A 218 -44.38 -12.30 -50.52
CA VAL A 218 -44.31 -11.22 -51.52
C VAL A 218 -45.75 -10.83 -51.90
N THR A 219 -46.30 -9.83 -51.22
CA THR A 219 -47.68 -9.36 -51.47
C THR A 219 -47.71 -8.48 -52.70
N ALA A 220 -47.97 -9.08 -53.85
CA ALA A 220 -48.18 -8.40 -55.12
C ALA A 220 -49.65 -8.50 -55.53
N GLY A 221 -50.33 -7.36 -55.69
CA GLY A 221 -51.70 -7.30 -56.22
C GLY A 221 -52.79 -8.03 -55.41
N GLY A 222 -52.58 -8.28 -54.12
CA GLY A 222 -53.52 -9.05 -53.29
C GLY A 222 -53.32 -10.57 -53.30
N TYR A 223 -52.23 -11.04 -53.93
CA TYR A 223 -51.76 -12.42 -53.85
C TYR A 223 -50.58 -12.55 -52.88
N PHE A 224 -50.41 -13.69 -52.23
CA PHE A 224 -49.24 -14.02 -51.40
C PHE A 224 -48.63 -15.36 -51.81
N ARG A 225 -47.30 -15.49 -51.71
CA ARG A 225 -46.58 -16.74 -51.98
C ARG A 225 -46.30 -17.47 -50.65
N ASP A 226 -46.57 -18.78 -50.60
CA ASP A 226 -46.22 -19.60 -49.44
C ASP A 226 -44.78 -20.12 -49.50
N LYS A 227 -44.29 -20.70 -48.40
CA LYS A 227 -42.95 -21.31 -48.30
C LYS A 227 -42.73 -22.52 -49.24
N ARG A 228 -43.78 -22.98 -49.94
CA ARG A 228 -43.72 -24.06 -50.95
C ARG A 228 -43.77 -23.49 -52.37
N GLY A 229 -43.64 -22.16 -52.52
CA GLY A 229 -43.67 -21.45 -53.79
C GLY A 229 -45.06 -21.27 -54.40
N ARG A 230 -46.14 -21.71 -53.73
CA ARG A 230 -47.49 -21.59 -54.30
C ARG A 230 -48.07 -20.21 -54.03
N TRP A 231 -48.73 -19.65 -55.04
CA TRP A 231 -49.50 -18.42 -54.91
C TRP A 231 -50.89 -18.70 -54.33
N HIS A 232 -51.34 -17.79 -53.49
CA HIS A 232 -52.64 -17.75 -52.83
C HIS A 232 -53.27 -16.38 -53.03
N ARG A 233 -54.60 -16.32 -53.03
CA ARG A 233 -55.40 -15.09 -53.01
C ARG A 233 -55.51 -14.55 -51.58
N SER A 234 -55.95 -13.31 -51.43
CA SER A 234 -56.29 -12.69 -50.13
C SER A 234 -57.29 -13.50 -49.26
N ASN A 235 -58.10 -14.38 -49.84
CA ASN A 235 -59.04 -15.26 -49.11
C ASN A 235 -58.40 -16.59 -48.63
N GLY A 236 -57.10 -16.79 -48.83
CA GLY A 236 -56.38 -18.01 -48.42
C GLY A 236 -56.56 -19.23 -49.33
N GLN A 237 -57.27 -19.10 -50.45
CA GLN A 237 -57.31 -20.15 -51.48
C GLN A 237 -56.15 -20.00 -52.46
N TYR A 238 -55.72 -21.12 -53.05
CA TYR A 238 -54.71 -21.11 -54.12
C TYR A 238 -55.13 -20.22 -55.29
N ALA A 239 -54.18 -19.43 -55.80
CA ALA A 239 -54.33 -18.71 -57.06
C ALA A 239 -54.21 -19.70 -58.23
N SER A 240 -55.06 -19.57 -59.24
CA SER A 240 -54.97 -20.41 -60.44
C SER A 240 -53.81 -19.96 -61.33
N LYS A 241 -53.30 -20.87 -62.17
CA LYS A 241 -52.23 -20.56 -63.14
C LYS A 241 -52.59 -19.39 -64.06
N LYS A 242 -53.87 -19.22 -64.40
CA LYS A 242 -54.34 -18.08 -65.20
C LYS A 242 -54.16 -16.76 -64.44
N GLU A 243 -54.58 -16.70 -63.19
CA GLU A 243 -54.50 -15.49 -62.35
C GLU A 243 -53.05 -15.12 -62.00
N ILE A 244 -52.19 -16.12 -61.78
CA ILE A 244 -50.74 -15.91 -61.60
C ILE A 244 -50.15 -15.20 -62.84
N ALA A 245 -50.48 -15.68 -64.04
CA ALA A 245 -50.02 -15.09 -65.29
C ALA A 245 -50.65 -13.70 -65.57
N GLU A 246 -51.94 -13.53 -65.30
CA GLU A 246 -52.69 -12.29 -65.49
C GLU A 246 -52.23 -11.17 -64.53
N ALA A 247 -51.83 -11.54 -63.30
CA ALA A 247 -51.20 -10.64 -62.34
C ALA A 247 -49.69 -10.44 -62.56
N GLY A 248 -49.09 -11.01 -63.62
CA GLY A 248 -47.66 -10.89 -63.94
C GLY A 248 -46.73 -11.53 -62.90
N LEU A 249 -47.22 -12.46 -62.10
CA LEU A 249 -46.48 -13.08 -61.01
C LEU A 249 -45.54 -14.18 -61.54
N PRO A 250 -44.29 -14.27 -61.02
CA PRO A 250 -43.37 -15.33 -61.40
C PRO A 250 -43.88 -16.68 -60.89
N TRP A 251 -43.68 -17.74 -61.68
CA TRP A 251 -44.11 -19.10 -61.31
C TRP A 251 -43.07 -19.79 -60.41
#